data_AF-W4PIK7-F1
#
_entry.id   AF-W4PIK7-F1
#
_cell.length_a   1.000
_cell.length_b   1.000
_cell.length_c   1.000
_cell.angle_alpha   90.00
_cell.angle_beta   90.00
_cell.angle_gamma   90.00
#
_symmetry.space_group_name_H-M   'P 1'
#
loop_
_entity.id
_entity.type
_entity.pdbx_description
1 polymer ?
#
loop_
_entity_poly.entity_id
_entity_poly.type
_entity_poly.pdbx_seq_one_letter_code
_entity_poly.pdbx_strand_id
1 'polypeptide(L)'
;MGYDTKVKGSGGFSDIDLILFRYADVYLSLAEALSQKAGSTASDLKEAVDLINVVRARAKLGNLTYAEHNTPDKVLNALLLERWHEFWCENGQFRADLIRYHKFASWIKAINQTPYAEEYKELYPLPMSVILDGKGQVKQNEGYK
;
A
#
# COMPACT_ATOMS: atom_id res chain seq x y z
N MET A 1 -1.19 -17.85 6.33
CA MET A 1 -1.82 -18.14 7.63
C MET A 1 -0.96 -19.16 8.35
N GLY A 2 -0.48 -18.84 9.56
CA GLY A 2 0.50 -19.65 10.27
C GLY A 2 -0.07 -21.00 10.74
N TYR A 3 0.75 -22.06 10.64
CA TYR A 3 0.42 -23.40 11.10
C TYR A 3 0.90 -23.57 12.55
N ASP A 4 -0.03 -23.64 13.51
CA ASP A 4 0.30 -23.95 14.91
C ASP A 4 0.09 -25.44 15.19
N THR A 5 1.20 -26.18 15.26
CA THR A 5 1.20 -27.61 15.58
C THR A 5 0.84 -27.93 17.02
N LYS A 6 0.79 -26.94 17.92
CA LYS A 6 0.50 -27.14 19.34
C LYS A 6 -0.99 -27.23 19.63
N VAL A 7 -1.86 -26.78 18.73
CA VAL A 7 -3.32 -26.88 18.89
C VAL A 7 -3.82 -28.21 18.31
N LYS A 8 -3.82 -29.24 19.15
CA LYS A 8 -4.28 -30.59 18.80
C LYS A 8 -5.80 -30.55 18.52
N GLY A 9 -6.20 -30.79 17.27
CA GLY A 9 -7.61 -30.82 16.84
C GLY A 9 -8.10 -29.60 16.04
N SER A 10 -7.25 -28.59 15.82
CA SER A 10 -7.64 -27.36 15.08
C SER A 10 -7.84 -27.56 13.57
N GLY A 11 -7.57 -28.73 12.99
CA GLY A 11 -7.73 -28.95 11.54
C GLY A 11 -6.89 -28.01 10.65
N GLY A 12 -5.87 -27.36 11.20
CA GLY A 12 -5.07 -26.35 10.50
C GLY A 12 -5.62 -24.92 10.59
N PHE A 13 -6.67 -24.67 11.37
CA PHE A 13 -7.15 -23.32 11.67
C PHE A 13 -6.25 -22.64 12.71
N SER A 14 -6.16 -21.31 12.63
CA SER A 14 -5.44 -20.48 13.58
C SER A 14 -6.45 -19.62 14.33
N ASP A 15 -6.34 -19.58 15.66
CA ASP A 15 -7.16 -18.71 16.52
C ASP A 15 -6.58 -17.28 16.62
N ILE A 16 -5.61 -16.93 15.77
CA ILE A 16 -5.04 -15.59 15.73
C ILE A 16 -5.99 -14.67 14.98
N ASP A 17 -6.39 -13.58 15.64
CA ASP A 17 -7.23 -12.55 15.03
C ASP A 17 -6.57 -11.94 13.79
N LEU A 18 -7.36 -11.80 12.72
CA LEU A 18 -6.93 -11.10 11.51
C LEU A 18 -6.96 -9.60 11.75
N ILE A 19 -5.79 -8.98 11.65
CA ILE A 19 -5.65 -7.54 11.81
C ILE A 19 -6.06 -6.84 10.51
N LEU A 20 -7.24 -6.21 10.51
CA LEU A 20 -7.68 -5.38 9.39
C LEU A 20 -7.11 -3.96 9.44
N PHE A 21 -7.08 -3.38 10.63
CA PHE A 21 -6.54 -2.05 10.90
C PHE A 21 -5.72 -2.07 12.18
N ARG A 22 -4.63 -1.30 12.20
CA ARG A 22 -3.76 -1.16 13.37
C ARG A 22 -3.13 0.21 13.40
N TYR A 23 -2.63 0.59 14.58
CA TYR A 23 -2.26 1.97 14.85
C TYR A 23 -1.08 2.51 14.01
N ALA A 24 -0.20 1.64 13.50
CA ALA A 24 0.84 2.07 12.56
C ALA A 24 0.25 2.63 11.26
N ASP A 25 -0.89 2.09 10.80
CA ASP A 25 -1.58 2.60 9.61
C ASP A 25 -2.09 4.02 9.86
N VAL A 26 -2.55 4.33 11.08
CA VAL A 26 -2.96 5.69 11.46
C VAL A 26 -1.79 6.67 11.34
N TYR A 27 -0.61 6.32 11.86
CA TYR A 27 0.57 7.18 11.76
C TYR A 27 1.00 7.40 10.31
N LEU A 28 1.04 6.33 9.51
CA LEU A 28 1.48 6.42 8.12
C LEU A 28 0.43 7.11 7.24
N SER A 29 -0.87 6.90 7.46
CA SER A 29 -1.93 7.65 6.77
C SER A 29 -1.93 9.13 7.11
N LEU A 30 -1.66 9.50 8.37
CA LEU A 30 -1.53 10.91 8.75
C LEU A 30 -0.30 11.56 8.11
N ALA A 31 0.85 10.86 8.10
CA ALA A 31 2.05 11.32 7.41
C ALA A 31 1.82 11.52 5.90
N GLU A 32 1.08 10.61 5.28
CA GLU A 32 0.64 10.72 3.88
C GLU A 32 -0.22 11.98 3.68
N ALA A 33 -1.26 12.18 4.49
CA ALA A 33 -2.16 13.32 4.39
C ALA A 33 -1.44 14.66 4.59
N LEU A 34 -0.56 14.76 5.59
CA LEU A 34 0.21 15.97 5.87
C LEU A 34 1.17 16.33 4.72
N SER A 35 1.82 15.32 4.14
CA SER A 35 2.78 15.55 3.05
C SER A 35 2.12 15.84 1.71
N GLN A 36 0.98 15.20 1.40
CA GLN A 36 0.33 15.27 0.09
C GLN A 36 -0.83 16.25 0.00
N LYS A 37 -1.27 16.87 1.11
CA LYS A 37 -2.29 17.93 1.04
C LYS A 37 -1.82 19.11 0.20
N ALA A 38 -2.76 19.73 -0.51
CA ALA A 38 -2.49 20.96 -1.25
C ALA A 38 -1.98 22.05 -0.28
N GLY A 39 -0.83 22.66 -0.61
CA GLY A 39 -0.20 23.68 0.24
C GLY A 39 0.53 23.13 1.46
N SER A 40 0.96 21.85 1.46
CA SER A 40 1.80 21.28 2.52
C SER A 40 2.98 22.18 2.86
N THR A 41 3.14 22.49 4.14
CA THR A 41 4.17 23.39 4.67
C THR A 41 5.42 22.60 5.10
N ALA A 42 6.53 23.30 5.33
CA ALA A 42 7.73 22.70 5.91
C ALA A 42 7.47 22.02 7.27
N SER A 43 6.55 22.58 8.08
CA SER A 43 6.15 21.99 9.36
C SER A 43 5.41 20.67 9.16
N ASP A 44 4.49 20.62 8.18
CA ASP A 44 3.73 19.40 7.85
C ASP A 44 4.65 18.28 7.37
N LEU A 45 5.63 18.61 6.51
CA LEU A 45 6.61 17.64 6.03
C LEU A 45 7.51 17.12 7.16
N LYS A 46 7.92 18.01 8.07
CA LYS A 46 8.68 17.60 9.25
C LYS A 46 7.86 16.66 10.14
N GLU A 47 6.60 17.00 10.40
CA GLU A 47 5.71 16.15 11.18
C GLU A 47 5.47 14.79 10.50
N ALA A 48 5.28 14.76 9.18
CA ALA A 48 5.16 13.52 8.42
C ALA A 48 6.40 12.62 8.56
N VAL A 49 7.60 13.20 8.51
CA VAL A 49 8.86 12.46 8.74
C VAL A 49 8.94 11.94 10.17
N ASP A 50 8.56 12.75 11.15
CA ASP A 50 8.55 12.36 12.57
C ASP A 50 7.56 11.20 12.82
N LEU A 51 6.39 11.21 12.17
CA LEU A 51 5.41 10.13 12.22
C LEU A 51 5.91 8.82 11.60
N ILE A 52 6.59 8.87 10.46
CA ILE A 52 7.26 7.70 9.87
C ILE A 52 8.30 7.14 10.85
N ASN A 53 9.05 8.03 11.52
CA ASN A 53 10.05 7.64 12.50
C ASN A 53 9.47 6.93 13.74
N VAL A 54 8.20 7.15 14.10
CA VAL A 54 7.55 6.39 15.18
C VAL A 54 7.52 4.89 14.84
N VAL A 55 7.16 4.54 13.60
CA VAL A 55 7.12 3.15 13.12
C VAL A 55 8.53 2.57 13.04
N ARG A 56 9.47 3.33 12.46
CA ARG A 56 10.88 2.94 12.32
C ARG A 56 11.57 2.70 13.65
N ALA A 57 11.36 3.58 14.63
CA ALA A 57 11.93 3.45 15.96
C ALA A 57 11.42 2.19 16.67
N ARG A 58 10.12 1.87 16.55
CA ARG A 58 9.56 0.61 17.06
C ARG A 58 10.21 -0.60 16.38
N ALA A 59 10.47 -0.51 15.07
CA ALA A 59 11.21 -1.53 14.31
C ALA A 59 12.74 -1.52 14.53
N LYS A 60 13.26 -0.63 15.39
CA LYS A 60 14.70 -0.44 15.68
C LYS A 60 15.53 -0.05 14.45
N LEU A 61 14.94 0.70 13.53
CA LEU A 61 15.60 1.28 12.37
C LEU A 61 16.09 2.71 12.66
N GLY A 62 17.10 3.16 11.93
CA GLY A 62 17.57 4.54 12.01
C GLY A 62 16.51 5.54 11.54
N ASN A 63 16.43 6.69 12.20
CA ASN A 63 15.48 7.74 11.85
C ASN A 63 15.83 8.37 10.49
N LEU A 64 14.79 8.66 9.71
CA LEU A 64 14.86 9.54 8.56
C LEU A 64 15.05 10.98 9.01
N THR A 65 15.77 11.77 8.23
CA THR A 65 15.95 13.20 8.49
C THR A 65 15.05 14.05 7.60
N TYR A 66 14.56 15.17 8.14
CA TYR A 66 13.85 16.17 7.34
C TYR A 66 14.73 16.72 6.20
N ALA A 67 16.03 16.90 6.44
CA ALA A 67 16.96 17.42 5.44
C ALA A 67 16.98 16.57 4.15
N GLU A 68 16.90 15.24 4.30
CA GLU A 68 16.84 14.31 3.18
C GLU A 68 15.43 14.16 2.59
N HIS A 69 14.39 14.46 3.37
CA HIS A 69 12.97 14.28 3.05
C HIS A 69 12.18 15.58 3.14
N ASN A 70 12.70 16.63 2.49
CA ASN A 70 12.18 18.01 2.59
C ASN A 70 11.15 18.40 1.51
N THR A 71 10.66 17.44 0.71
CA THR A 71 9.64 17.68 -0.32
C THR A 71 8.54 16.62 -0.24
N PRO A 72 7.31 16.93 -0.69
CA PRO A 72 6.21 15.96 -0.71
C PRO A 72 6.56 14.63 -1.40
N ASP A 73 7.23 14.67 -2.55
CA ASP A 73 7.59 13.44 -3.29
C ASP A 73 8.66 12.61 -2.55
N LYS A 74 9.64 13.26 -1.91
CA LYS A 74 10.64 12.56 -1.10
C LYS A 74 10.01 11.88 0.12
N VAL A 75 9.11 12.57 0.81
CA VAL A 75 8.35 11.99 1.93
C VAL A 75 7.46 10.86 1.43
N LEU A 76 6.78 11.02 0.29
CA LEU A 76 5.94 9.98 -0.30
C LEU A 76 6.74 8.72 -0.63
N ASN A 77 7.91 8.84 -1.28
CA ASN A 77 8.71 7.67 -1.62
C ASN A 77 9.21 6.94 -0.37
N ALA A 78 9.63 7.66 0.67
CA ALA A 78 10.00 7.07 1.95
C ALA A 78 8.82 6.42 2.67
N LEU A 79 7.64 7.06 2.65
CA LEU A 79 6.40 6.54 3.18
C LEU A 79 5.99 5.23 2.49
N LEU A 80 5.98 5.19 1.15
CA LEU A 80 5.62 3.99 0.39
C LEU A 80 6.56 2.82 0.69
N LEU A 81 7.87 3.10 0.85
CA LEU A 81 8.84 2.09 1.27
C LEU A 81 8.57 1.59 2.69
N GLU A 82 8.27 2.50 3.63
CA GLU A 82 7.95 2.10 5.01
C GLU A 82 6.64 1.29 5.07
N ARG A 83 5.58 1.72 4.37
CA ARG A 83 4.31 0.99 4.27
C ARG A 83 4.50 -0.41 3.68
N TRP A 84 5.36 -0.55 2.68
CA TRP A 84 5.68 -1.85 2.09
C TRP A 84 6.28 -2.82 3.13
N HIS A 85 7.28 -2.37 3.88
CA HIS A 85 7.95 -3.19 4.87
C HIS A 85 7.05 -3.47 6.09
N GLU A 86 6.36 -2.44 6.58
CA GLU A 86 5.56 -2.49 7.78
C GLU A 86 4.33 -3.39 7.61
N PHE A 87 3.67 -3.36 6.44
CA PHE A 87 2.45 -4.12 6.15
C PHE A 87 2.67 -5.35 5.26
N TRP A 88 3.90 -5.86 5.21
CA TRP A 88 4.22 -7.04 4.40
C TRP A 88 3.43 -8.27 4.89
N CYS A 89 2.82 -8.99 3.94
CA CYS A 89 1.95 -10.15 4.21
C CYS A 89 0.70 -9.85 5.08
N GLU A 90 0.25 -8.60 5.14
CA GLU A 90 -1.06 -8.23 5.69
C GLU A 90 -2.12 -8.12 4.56
N ASN A 91 -2.97 -7.09 4.57
CA ASN A 91 -4.15 -6.95 3.70
C ASN A 91 -3.84 -6.54 2.24
N GLY A 92 -2.62 -6.76 1.75
CA GLY A 92 -2.22 -6.43 0.37
C GLY A 92 -2.12 -4.93 0.06
N GLN A 93 -1.94 -4.08 1.08
CA GLN A 93 -2.01 -2.63 0.98
C GLN A 93 -1.02 -2.02 -0.02
N PHE A 94 0.19 -2.59 -0.15
CA PHE A 94 1.23 -2.04 -1.03
C PHE A 94 0.81 -1.94 -2.51
N ARG A 95 0.03 -2.90 -3.02
CA ARG A 95 -0.49 -2.83 -4.39
C ARG A 95 -1.43 -1.64 -4.57
N ALA A 96 -2.36 -1.47 -3.62
CA ALA A 96 -3.31 -0.37 -3.66
C ALA A 96 -2.60 0.98 -3.51
N ASP A 97 -1.62 1.07 -2.61
CA ASP A 97 -0.83 2.29 -2.40
C ASP A 97 -0.10 2.71 -3.68
N LEU A 98 0.56 1.79 -4.38
CA LEU A 98 1.23 2.12 -5.64
C LEU A 98 0.27 2.57 -6.75
N ILE A 99 -0.93 1.99 -6.83
CA ILE A 99 -1.94 2.36 -7.83
C ILE A 99 -2.48 3.76 -7.59
N ARG A 100 -2.74 4.13 -6.32
CA ARG A 100 -3.22 5.48 -5.97
C ARG A 100 -2.26 6.59 -6.41
N TYR A 101 -0.98 6.26 -6.60
CA TYR A 101 0.06 7.16 -7.05
C TYR A 101 0.57 6.89 -8.47
N HIS A 102 -0.10 6.03 -9.25
CA HIS A 102 0.32 5.66 -10.61
C HIS A 102 1.78 5.14 -10.69
N LYS A 103 2.23 4.42 -9.65
CA LYS A 103 3.58 3.87 -9.54
C LYS A 103 3.62 2.34 -9.70
N PHE A 104 2.47 1.66 -9.82
CA PHE A 104 2.43 0.19 -9.80
C PHE A 104 3.03 -0.43 -11.06
N ALA A 105 2.57 -0.04 -12.25
CA ALA A 105 3.08 -0.62 -13.50
C ALA A 105 4.60 -0.40 -13.68
N SER A 106 5.08 0.81 -13.38
CA SER A 106 6.51 1.15 -13.46
C SER A 106 7.33 0.36 -12.44
N TRP A 107 6.84 0.20 -11.21
CA TRP A 107 7.49 -0.63 -10.20
C TRP A 107 7.64 -2.09 -10.64
N ILE A 108 6.56 -2.70 -11.15
CA ILE A 108 6.58 -4.10 -11.61
C ILE A 108 7.55 -4.29 -12.80
N LYS A 109 7.59 -3.32 -13.74
CA LYS A 109 8.55 -3.33 -14.84
C LYS A 109 9.99 -3.24 -14.33
N ALA A 110 10.26 -2.39 -13.32
CA ALA A 110 11.59 -2.23 -12.75
C ALA A 110 12.11 -3.50 -12.06
N ILE A 111 11.26 -4.24 -11.34
CA ILE A 111 11.69 -5.44 -10.59
C ILE A 111 11.80 -6.70 -11.46
N ASN A 112 10.90 -6.88 -12.44
CA ASN A 112 10.75 -8.15 -13.16
C ASN A 112 11.03 -8.04 -14.66
N GLN A 113 11.26 -6.84 -15.19
CA GLN A 113 11.45 -6.58 -16.63
C GLN A 113 10.32 -7.16 -17.50
N THR A 114 9.12 -7.26 -16.92
CA THR A 114 7.98 -7.93 -17.56
C THR A 114 7.33 -7.03 -18.60
N PRO A 115 7.06 -7.53 -19.82
CA PRO A 115 6.27 -6.81 -20.82
C PRO A 115 4.77 -6.82 -20.50
N TYR A 116 4.34 -7.55 -19.46
CA TYR A 116 2.92 -7.77 -19.18
C TYR A 116 2.32 -6.77 -18.20
N ALA A 117 3.13 -5.95 -17.51
CA ALA A 117 2.62 -4.94 -16.61
C ALA A 117 2.16 -3.72 -17.42
N GLU A 118 0.88 -3.39 -17.42
CA GLU A 118 0.33 -2.24 -18.14
C GLU A 118 -0.64 -1.50 -17.23
N GLU A 119 -0.75 -0.18 -17.36
CA GLU A 119 -1.57 0.66 -16.46
C GLU A 119 -3.04 0.23 -16.43
N TYR A 120 -3.60 -0.18 -17.57
CA TYR A 120 -4.99 -0.66 -17.62
C TYR A 120 -5.22 -1.95 -16.80
N LYS A 121 -4.16 -2.68 -16.44
CA LYS A 121 -4.21 -3.90 -15.60
C LYS A 121 -4.12 -3.60 -14.11
N GLU A 122 -4.08 -2.33 -13.72
CA GLU A 122 -4.20 -1.91 -12.32
C GLU A 122 -5.60 -2.24 -11.77
N LEU A 123 -6.62 -2.18 -12.64
CA LEU A 123 -7.97 -2.66 -12.37
C LEU A 123 -8.18 -4.06 -12.95
N TYR A 124 -8.80 -4.94 -12.17
CA TYR A 124 -9.17 -6.27 -12.68
C TYR A 124 -10.29 -6.16 -13.72
N PRO A 125 -10.34 -7.07 -14.71
CA PRO A 125 -11.44 -7.12 -15.64
C PRO A 125 -12.74 -7.47 -14.92
N LEU A 126 -13.84 -6.85 -15.33
CA LEU A 126 -15.16 -7.23 -14.86
C LEU A 126 -15.51 -8.65 -15.34
N PRO A 127 -16.16 -9.49 -14.52
CA PRO A 127 -16.59 -10.82 -14.92
C PRO A 127 -17.56 -10.78 -16.11
N MET A 128 -17.38 -11.68 -17.07
CA MET A 128 -18.19 -11.72 -18.30
C MET A 128 -19.68 -11.90 -18.00
N SER A 129 -20.04 -12.72 -17.01
CA SER A 129 -21.44 -12.92 -16.60
C SER A 129 -22.12 -11.62 -16.21
N VAL A 130 -21.43 -10.75 -15.46
CA VAL A 130 -21.96 -9.46 -15.01
C VAL A 130 -22.17 -8.51 -16.19
N ILE A 131 -21.29 -8.55 -17.20
CA ILE A 131 -21.42 -7.75 -18.42
C ILE A 131 -22.64 -8.21 -19.24
N LEU A 132 -22.79 -9.52 -19.42
CA LEU A 132 -23.90 -10.12 -20.16
C LEU A 132 -25.25 -9.80 -19.48
N ASP A 133 -25.35 -10.02 -18.18
CA ASP A 133 -26.56 -9.73 -17.39
C ASP A 133 -26.90 -8.23 -17.34
N GLY A 134 -25.87 -7.38 -17.42
CA GLY A 134 -26.01 -5.93 -17.47
C GLY A 134 -26.67 -5.41 -18.75
N LYS A 135 -26.88 -6.24 -19.79
CA LYS A 135 -27.61 -5.89 -21.03
C LYS A 135 -27.14 -4.56 -21.65
N GLY A 136 -25.82 -4.35 -21.67
CA GLY A 136 -25.18 -3.15 -22.22
C GLY A 136 -25.04 -1.96 -21.26
N GLN A 137 -25.57 -2.04 -20.04
CA GLN A 137 -25.39 -1.02 -19.00
C GLN A 137 -24.05 -1.17 -18.27
N VAL A 138 -23.62 -2.42 -18.04
CA VAL A 138 -22.29 -2.72 -17.50
C VAL A 138 -21.30 -2.78 -18.65
N LYS A 139 -20.35 -1.86 -18.67
CA LYS A 139 -19.28 -1.79 -19.69
C LYS A 139 -17.96 -2.23 -19.07
N GLN A 140 -17.17 -2.97 -19.83
CA GLN A 140 -15.84 -3.40 -19.42
C GLN A 140 -14.89 -2.20 -19.26
N ASN A 141 -13.92 -2.34 -18.37
CA ASN A 141 -12.81 -1.41 -18.20
C ASN A 141 -12.05 -1.23 -19.53
N GLU A 142 -11.56 -0.01 -19.79
CA GLU A 142 -10.73 0.26 -20.97
C GLU A 142 -9.50 -0.66 -20.98
N GLY A 143 -9.10 -1.14 -22.18
CA GLY A 143 -8.01 -2.10 -22.34
C GLY A 143 -8.39 -3.58 -22.20
N TYR A 144 -9.61 -3.89 -21.72
CA TYR A 144 -10.14 -5.27 -21.64
C TYR A 144 -11.34 -5.54 -22.54
N LYS A 145 -11.76 -4.55 -23.33
CA LYS A 145 -12.86 -4.67 -24.30
C LYS A 145 -12.49 -5.52 -25.50
#